data_AF-A0A0T6BHD7-F1
#
_entry.id   AF-A0A0T6BHD7-F1
#
_cell.length_a   1.000
_cell.length_b   1.000
_cell.length_c   1.000
_cell.angle_alpha   90.00
_cell.angle_beta   90.00
_cell.angle_gamma   90.00
#
_symmetry.space_group_name_H-M   'P 1'
#
loop_
_entity.id
_entity.type
_entity.pdbx_description
1 polymer ?
#
loop_
_entity_poly.entity_id
_entity_poly.type
_entity_poly.pdbx_seq_one_letter_code
_entity_poly.pdbx_strand_id
1 'polypeptide(L)'
;MRFKPPPPNSTIGWRVEFRPCEIQITDFENAAIVCFVVLLTRVILSYQLNFIIPISKVDENMQNAQKRGACLNQKFWFRKDITTQVSPPEANKCCKSSINCDEACDQFIPMTVGEIINGKEGEFPGLIPLINNYLSGMDVDADTHCTIQQYLKFIQKRAAGDILTTASWIRKYVTNHPDYKNNSKISDEIDYDLLKTVHGIQEGIISCPELLGYSTMSKTKESIPTALTKEIC
;
A
#
# COMPACT_ATOMS: atom_id res chain seq x y z
N MET A 1 -14.63 4.24 -2.32
CA MET A 1 -14.88 4.35 -0.86
C MET A 1 -16.36 4.15 -0.61
N ARG A 2 -16.77 3.64 0.56
CA ARG A 2 -18.19 3.62 0.96
C ARG A 2 -18.33 4.12 2.40
N PHE A 3 -19.16 5.13 2.58
CA PHE A 3 -19.55 5.62 3.90
C PHE A 3 -20.69 4.74 4.43
N LYS A 4 -20.54 4.20 5.63
CA LYS A 4 -21.49 3.27 6.25
C LYS A 4 -22.08 3.90 7.51
N PRO A 5 -23.40 4.16 7.55
CA PRO A 5 -24.06 4.62 8.76
C PRO A 5 -24.04 3.53 9.85
N PRO A 6 -24.14 3.93 11.13
CA PRO A 6 -24.32 2.99 12.22
C PRO A 6 -25.64 2.22 12.05
N PRO A 7 -25.67 0.90 12.30
CA PRO A 7 -26.93 0.16 12.36
C PRO A 7 -27.82 0.68 13.50
N PRO A 8 -29.15 0.69 13.35
CA PRO A 8 -30.06 1.00 14.46
C PRO A 8 -29.78 0.11 15.66
N ASN A 9 -29.81 0.68 16.87
CA ASN A 9 -29.60 -0.02 18.14
C ASN A 9 -28.27 -0.79 18.26
N SER A 10 -27.22 -0.35 17.56
CA SER A 10 -25.88 -0.93 17.65
C SER A 10 -24.89 0.05 18.30
N THR A 11 -23.91 -0.48 19.02
CA THR A 11 -22.77 0.29 19.55
C THR A 11 -21.75 0.67 18.47
N ILE A 12 -21.90 0.13 17.26
CA ILE A 12 -20.99 0.38 16.14
C ILE A 12 -21.23 1.79 15.58
N GLY A 13 -20.16 2.60 15.52
CA GLY A 13 -20.20 3.96 14.96
C GLY A 13 -20.19 4.04 13.42
N TRP A 14 -19.97 5.27 12.93
CA TRP A 14 -19.77 5.53 11.50
C TRP A 14 -18.51 4.85 10.99
N ARG A 15 -18.59 4.27 9.79
CA ARG A 15 -17.47 3.52 9.20
C ARG A 15 -17.20 3.95 7.77
N VAL A 16 -15.95 3.78 7.37
CA VAL A 16 -15.50 3.99 6.00
C VAL A 16 -14.95 2.67 5.48
N GLU A 17 -15.39 2.27 4.30
CA GLU A 17 -14.88 1.07 3.61
C GLU A 17 -13.95 1.48 2.46
N PHE A 18 -12.71 0.99 2.54
CA PHE A 18 -11.71 1.07 1.47
C PHE A 18 -11.86 -0.14 0.54
N ARG A 19 -12.15 0.12 -0.74
CA ARG A 19 -12.52 -0.88 -1.77
C ARG A 19 -11.56 -1.01 -2.97
N PRO A 20 -10.62 -0.08 -3.25
CA PRO A 20 -9.77 -0.19 -4.45
C PRO A 20 -8.74 -1.33 -4.49
N CYS A 21 -8.47 -2.03 -3.38
CA CYS A 21 -7.43 -3.04 -3.35
C CYS A 21 -7.83 -4.30 -4.13
N GLU A 22 -7.02 -4.68 -5.11
CA GLU A 22 -7.07 -6.01 -5.74
C GLU A 22 -6.58 -7.08 -4.74
N ILE A 23 -7.14 -8.29 -4.82
CA ILE A 23 -6.66 -9.44 -4.04
C ILE A 23 -5.30 -9.91 -4.56
N GLN A 24 -4.41 -10.30 -3.66
CA GLN A 24 -3.09 -10.83 -3.99
C GLN A 24 -3.04 -12.35 -3.78
N ILE A 25 -2.00 -13.00 -4.33
CA ILE A 25 -1.86 -14.46 -4.36
C ILE A 25 -1.70 -15.03 -2.95
N THR A 26 -0.90 -14.38 -2.09
CA THR A 26 -0.60 -14.91 -0.76
C THR A 26 -1.23 -14.09 0.37
N ASP A 27 -1.49 -14.75 1.50
CA ASP A 27 -1.97 -14.10 2.72
C ASP A 27 -0.98 -13.04 3.24
N PHE A 28 0.33 -13.26 3.06
CA PHE A 28 1.36 -12.28 3.40
C PHE A 28 1.14 -10.95 2.66
N GLU A 29 0.92 -10.99 1.34
CA GLU A 29 0.72 -9.80 0.53
C GLU A 29 -0.58 -9.07 0.92
N ASN A 30 -1.66 -9.84 1.12
CA ASN A 30 -2.95 -9.31 1.54
C ASN A 30 -2.86 -8.66 2.94
N ALA A 31 -2.19 -9.31 3.89
CA ALA A 31 -1.94 -8.78 5.22
C ALA A 31 -1.08 -7.50 5.18
N ALA A 32 -0.07 -7.45 4.31
CA ALA A 32 0.77 -6.26 4.14
C ALA A 32 -0.05 -5.05 3.67
N ILE A 33 -0.91 -5.24 2.67
CA ILE A 33 -1.78 -4.17 2.14
C ILE A 33 -2.78 -3.71 3.21
N VAL A 34 -3.42 -4.65 3.93
CA VAL A 34 -4.36 -4.33 5.01
C VAL A 34 -3.66 -3.55 6.12
N CYS A 35 -2.51 -4.03 6.60
CA CYS A 35 -1.72 -3.35 7.62
C CYS A 35 -1.31 -1.94 7.18
N PHE A 36 -0.88 -1.77 5.93
CA PHE A 36 -0.55 -0.46 5.39
C PHE A 36 -1.75 0.50 5.39
N VAL A 37 -2.92 0.06 4.93
CA VAL A 37 -4.13 0.90 4.93
C VAL A 37 -4.52 1.29 6.36
N VAL A 38 -4.50 0.34 7.30
CA VAL A 38 -4.80 0.61 8.72
C VAL A 38 -3.82 1.61 9.31
N LEU A 39 -2.51 1.39 9.15
CA LEU A 39 -1.48 2.31 9.64
C LEU A 39 -1.61 3.70 9.01
N LEU A 40 -1.82 3.77 7.70
CA LEU A 40 -2.02 5.03 7.00
C LEU A 40 -3.23 5.81 7.54
N THR A 41 -4.35 5.14 7.82
CA THR A 41 -5.52 5.82 8.41
C THR A 41 -5.23 6.33 9.82
N ARG A 42 -4.47 5.60 10.64
CA ARG A 42 -4.03 6.07 11.96
C ARG A 42 -3.12 7.29 11.86
N VAL A 43 -2.19 7.29 10.90
CA VAL A 43 -1.31 8.44 10.63
C VAL A 43 -2.12 9.65 10.21
N ILE A 44 -3.05 9.50 9.25
CA ILE A 44 -3.91 10.60 8.78
C ILE A 44 -4.65 11.26 9.94
N LEU A 45 -5.26 10.46 10.82
CA LEU A 45 -6.01 10.96 11.96
C LEU A 45 -5.11 11.58 13.04
N SER A 46 -4.01 10.91 13.39
CA SER A 46 -3.12 11.35 14.46
C SER A 46 -2.37 12.63 14.09
N TYR A 47 -1.96 12.75 12.82
CA TYR A 47 -1.23 13.92 12.32
C TYR A 47 -2.12 14.98 11.71
N GLN A 48 -3.45 14.77 11.68
CA GLN A 48 -4.43 15.68 11.09
C GLN A 48 -4.03 16.09 9.66
N LEU A 49 -3.68 15.09 8.85
CA LEU A 49 -3.18 15.30 7.50
C LEU A 49 -4.32 15.60 6.52
N ASN A 50 -4.07 16.51 5.60
CA ASN A 50 -4.98 16.86 4.54
C ASN A 50 -4.52 16.23 3.21
N PHE A 51 -5.30 15.31 2.67
CA PHE A 51 -5.06 14.70 1.35
C PHE A 51 -6.08 15.15 0.29
N ILE A 52 -6.86 16.20 0.57
CA ILE A 52 -7.89 16.68 -0.36
C ILE A 52 -7.23 17.23 -1.63
N ILE A 53 -7.67 16.68 -2.76
CA ILE A 53 -7.37 17.13 -4.12
C ILE A 53 -8.68 17.29 -4.92
N PRO A 54 -8.72 18.10 -5.99
CA PRO A 54 -9.89 18.22 -6.86
C PRO A 54 -10.35 16.87 -7.43
N ILE A 55 -11.67 16.63 -7.48
CA ILE A 55 -12.23 15.36 -7.97
C ILE A 55 -11.81 15.05 -9.41
N SER A 56 -11.66 16.06 -10.26
CA SER A 56 -11.18 15.88 -11.64
C SER A 56 -9.77 15.28 -11.72
N LYS A 57 -8.89 15.60 -10.75
CA LYS A 57 -7.56 14.98 -10.64
C LYS A 57 -7.63 13.54 -10.14
N VAL A 58 -8.61 13.22 -9.29
CA VAL A 58 -8.90 11.83 -8.88
C VAL A 58 -9.38 11.01 -10.08
N ASP A 59 -10.24 11.56 -10.92
CA ASP A 59 -10.75 10.88 -12.12
C ASP A 59 -9.62 10.59 -13.12
N GLU A 60 -8.70 11.54 -13.33
CA GLU A 60 -7.50 11.32 -14.14
C GLU A 60 -6.59 10.24 -13.54
N ASN A 61 -6.41 10.25 -12.22
CA ASN A 61 -5.67 9.20 -11.51
C ASN A 61 -6.30 7.82 -11.74
N MET A 62 -7.63 7.71 -11.71
CA MET A 62 -8.34 6.45 -11.96
C MET A 62 -8.13 5.94 -13.40
N GLN A 63 -8.14 6.84 -14.39
CA GLN A 63 -7.82 6.48 -15.78
C GLN A 63 -6.36 6.01 -15.94
N ASN A 64 -5.43 6.69 -15.27
CA ASN A 64 -4.02 6.32 -15.29
C ASN A 64 -3.77 4.97 -14.59
N ALA A 65 -4.48 4.67 -13.50
CA ALA A 65 -4.32 3.44 -12.72
C ALA A 65 -4.62 2.16 -13.52
N GLN A 66 -5.49 2.25 -14.54
CA GLN A 66 -5.88 1.10 -15.37
C GLN A 66 -4.86 0.75 -16.46
N LYS A 67 -3.90 1.63 -16.74
CA LYS A 67 -2.91 1.40 -17.81
C LYS A 67 -1.95 0.26 -17.43
N ARG A 68 -1.53 -0.51 -18.44
CA ARG A 68 -0.55 -1.60 -18.25
C ARG A 68 0.75 -1.04 -17.68
N GLY A 69 1.17 -1.58 -16.52
CA GLY A 69 2.39 -1.13 -15.84
C GLY A 69 2.23 0.22 -15.13
N ALA A 70 1.01 0.66 -14.82
CA ALA A 70 0.75 1.97 -14.21
C ALA A 70 1.53 2.23 -12.93
N CYS A 71 1.75 1.20 -12.11
CA CYS A 71 2.53 1.30 -10.87
C CYS A 71 3.93 1.91 -11.09
N LEU A 72 4.59 1.59 -12.21
CA LEU A 72 5.95 2.04 -12.50
C LEU A 72 5.99 3.18 -13.54
N ASN A 73 5.07 3.16 -14.49
CA ASN A 73 5.16 3.98 -15.70
C ASN A 73 4.21 5.18 -15.72
N GLN A 74 3.25 5.25 -14.81
CA GLN A 74 2.28 6.35 -14.77
C GLN A 74 2.53 7.26 -13.58
N LYS A 75 2.05 8.49 -13.71
CA LYS A 75 2.06 9.48 -12.64
C LYS A 75 0.63 9.77 -12.21
N PHE A 76 0.51 10.16 -10.95
CA PHE A 76 -0.73 10.40 -10.26
C PHE A 76 -0.64 11.77 -9.59
N TRP A 77 -1.67 12.59 -9.78
CA TRP A 77 -1.82 13.83 -9.06
C TRP A 77 -1.87 13.56 -7.57
N PHE A 78 -0.92 14.14 -6.86
CA PHE A 78 -0.78 13.96 -5.43
C PHE A 78 -0.53 15.31 -4.75
N ARG A 79 -1.03 15.46 -3.53
CA ARG A 79 -0.85 16.68 -2.76
C ARG A 79 0.55 16.71 -2.16
N LYS A 80 1.29 17.78 -2.45
CA LYS A 80 2.66 17.97 -1.96
C LYS A 80 2.67 18.27 -0.46
N ASP A 81 1.96 19.32 -0.06
CA ASP A 81 1.87 19.74 1.33
C ASP A 81 0.60 19.19 2.00
N ILE A 82 0.80 18.18 2.83
CA ILE A 82 -0.28 17.45 3.51
C ILE A 82 -0.45 17.90 4.98
N THR A 83 0.43 18.75 5.49
CA THR A 83 0.32 19.25 6.86
C THR A 83 -0.66 20.40 6.97
N THR A 84 -1.23 20.57 8.16
CA THR A 84 -2.19 21.64 8.47
C THR A 84 -1.70 22.46 9.64
N GLN A 85 -2.35 23.60 9.90
CA GLN A 85 -2.02 24.47 11.05
C GLN A 85 -2.19 23.76 12.41
N VAL A 86 -2.96 22.66 12.44
CA VAL A 86 -3.22 21.84 13.63
C VAL A 86 -2.39 20.55 13.65
N SER A 87 -1.60 20.28 12.60
CA SER A 87 -0.71 19.12 12.58
C SER A 87 0.36 19.24 13.67
N PRO A 88 0.69 18.13 14.36
CA PRO A 88 1.64 18.14 15.45
C PRO A 88 3.07 18.44 14.94
N PRO A 89 3.98 18.95 15.80
CA PRO A 89 5.34 19.32 15.41
C PRO A 89 6.13 18.19 14.73
N GLU A 90 5.90 16.94 15.13
CA GLU A 90 6.53 15.74 14.58
C GLU A 90 6.12 15.49 13.13
N ALA A 91 4.85 15.74 12.79
CA ALA A 91 4.35 15.67 11.41
C ALA A 91 4.95 16.81 10.56
N ASN A 92 4.97 18.04 11.10
CA ASN A 92 5.56 19.20 10.43
C ASN A 92 7.05 19.01 10.17
N LYS A 93 7.79 18.42 11.11
CA LYS A 93 9.22 18.10 10.92
C LYS A 93 9.45 17.10 9.79
N CYS A 94 8.56 16.12 9.64
CA CYS A 94 8.64 15.12 8.58
C CYS A 94 8.28 15.71 7.20
N CYS A 95 7.29 16.61 7.14
CA CYS A 95 6.77 17.16 5.88
C CYS A 95 7.42 18.47 5.41
N LYS A 96 8.22 19.15 6.23
CA LYS A 96 8.87 20.43 5.87
C LYS A 96 9.93 20.25 4.77
N SER A 97 9.48 20.36 3.52
CA SER A 97 10.31 20.77 2.39
C SER A 97 10.53 22.29 2.42
N SER A 98 11.76 22.71 2.13
CA SER A 98 12.37 24.05 2.28
C SER A 98 11.82 25.16 1.37
N ILE A 99 10.52 25.20 1.07
CA ILE A 99 9.95 26.18 0.13
C ILE A 99 8.79 26.93 0.79
N ASN A 100 9.04 28.21 1.09
CA ASN A 100 7.97 29.21 1.24
C ASN A 100 7.27 29.34 -0.12
N CYS A 101 6.15 28.65 -0.32
CA CYS A 101 5.32 28.82 -1.51
C CYS A 101 4.17 29.79 -1.18
N ASP A 102 4.35 31.06 -1.56
CA ASP A 102 3.36 32.14 -1.46
C ASP A 102 2.31 32.10 -2.60
N GLU A 103 2.34 31.10 -3.50
CA GLU A 103 1.40 31.00 -4.62
C GLU A 103 0.61 29.68 -4.62
N ALA A 104 -0.70 29.80 -4.79
CA ALA A 104 -1.68 28.71 -4.76
C ALA A 104 -1.59 27.71 -5.93
N CYS A 105 -0.60 27.82 -6.83
CA CYS A 105 -0.57 27.13 -8.12
C CYS A 105 0.01 25.70 -8.09
N ASP A 106 0.91 25.35 -7.17
CA ASP A 106 1.65 24.07 -7.19
C ASP A 106 1.35 23.10 -6.03
N GLN A 107 0.15 23.20 -5.41
CA GLN A 107 -0.22 22.32 -4.28
C GLN A 107 -0.34 20.83 -4.65
N PHE A 108 -0.57 20.53 -5.93
CA PHE A 108 -0.76 19.18 -6.45
C PHE A 108 0.16 18.94 -7.63
N ILE A 109 0.91 17.85 -7.59
CA ILE A 109 1.93 17.52 -8.58
C ILE A 109 1.81 16.06 -9.01
N PRO A 110 2.19 15.73 -10.25
CA PRO A 110 2.19 14.36 -10.72
C PRO A 110 3.40 13.60 -10.14
N MET A 111 3.13 12.51 -9.41
CA MET A 111 4.13 11.62 -8.82
C MET A 111 3.89 10.17 -9.24
N THR A 112 4.95 9.39 -9.41
CA THR A 112 4.88 7.93 -9.54
C THR A 112 4.41 7.28 -8.24
N VAL A 113 3.95 6.02 -8.30
CA VAL A 113 3.61 5.27 -7.07
C VAL A 113 4.85 5.11 -6.18
N GLY A 114 6.03 4.90 -6.77
CA GLY A 114 7.30 4.87 -6.04
C GLY A 114 7.56 6.14 -5.24
N GLU A 115 7.39 7.31 -5.85
CA GLU A 115 7.54 8.61 -5.18
C GLU A 115 6.49 8.85 -4.09
N ILE A 116 5.23 8.44 -4.30
CA ILE A 116 4.18 8.55 -3.29
C ILE A 116 4.46 7.63 -2.09
N ILE A 117 4.91 6.40 -2.34
CA ILE A 117 5.14 5.42 -1.27
C ILE A 117 6.44 5.70 -0.52
N ASN A 118 7.53 5.95 -1.24
CA ASN A 118 8.89 6.05 -0.70
C ASN A 118 9.34 7.49 -0.44
N GLY A 119 8.68 8.47 -1.05
CA GLY A 119 9.04 9.88 -1.00
C GLY A 119 9.65 10.38 -2.30
N LYS A 120 9.60 11.70 -2.46
CA LYS A 120 10.21 12.49 -3.53
C LYS A 120 11.01 13.61 -2.88
N GLU A 121 12.32 13.57 -3.04
CA GLU A 121 13.23 14.50 -2.36
C GLU A 121 12.84 15.97 -2.61
N GLY A 122 12.80 16.76 -1.53
CA GLY A 122 12.42 18.19 -1.59
C GLY A 122 10.94 18.45 -1.92
N GLU A 123 10.14 17.42 -2.20
CA GLU A 123 8.74 17.56 -2.60
C GLU A 123 7.78 16.86 -1.64
N PHE A 124 7.98 15.57 -1.33
CA PHE A 124 7.05 14.79 -0.54
C PHE A 124 7.80 13.76 0.32
N PRO A 125 7.51 13.65 1.63
CA PRO A 125 8.24 12.73 2.51
C PRO A 125 8.02 11.25 2.17
N GLY A 126 6.87 10.89 1.57
CA GLY A 126 6.49 9.50 1.32
C GLY A 126 5.55 8.95 2.39
N LEU A 127 4.60 8.11 1.97
CA LEU A 127 3.62 7.51 2.89
C LEU A 127 4.28 6.54 3.89
N ILE A 128 5.25 5.74 3.46
CA ILE A 128 5.94 4.79 4.35
C ILE A 128 6.86 5.50 5.34
N PRO A 129 7.67 6.50 4.93
CA PRO A 129 8.40 7.34 5.88
C PRO A 129 7.51 7.99 6.94
N LEU A 130 6.32 8.47 6.58
CA LEU A 130 5.34 9.02 7.54
C LEU A 130 4.84 7.96 8.54
N ILE A 131 4.54 6.75 8.06
CA ILE A 131 4.16 5.63 8.93
C ILE A 131 5.30 5.26 9.88
N ASN A 132 6.53 5.19 9.40
CA ASN A 132 7.70 4.90 10.24
C ASN A 132 7.91 5.95 11.33
N ASN A 133 7.72 7.24 11.00
CA ASN A 133 7.77 8.32 11.99
C ASN A 133 6.64 8.23 13.03
N TYR A 134 5.46 7.74 12.64
CA TYR A 134 4.38 7.50 13.58
C TYR A 134 4.68 6.31 14.51
N LEU A 135 5.22 5.22 13.96
CA LEU A 135 5.58 4.02 14.72
C LEU A 135 6.71 4.26 15.72
N SER A 136 7.66 5.17 15.43
CA SER A 136 8.76 5.48 16.36
C SER A 136 8.29 6.13 17.66
N GLY A 137 7.12 6.76 17.67
CA GLY A 137 6.48 7.31 18.86
C GLY A 137 5.57 6.33 19.61
N MET A 138 5.40 5.10 19.12
CA MET A 138 4.54 4.08 19.72
C MET A 138 5.37 3.02 20.45
N ASP A 139 4.86 2.55 21.59
CA ASP A 139 5.41 1.39 22.28
C ASP A 139 4.91 0.10 21.60
N VAL A 140 5.73 -0.47 20.72
CA VAL A 140 5.44 -1.68 19.95
C VAL A 140 6.54 -2.70 20.22
N ASP A 141 6.17 -3.94 20.53
CA ASP A 141 7.14 -5.00 20.76
C ASP A 141 8.00 -5.29 19.51
N ALA A 142 9.20 -5.82 19.74
CA ALA A 142 10.19 -5.98 18.68
C ALA A 142 9.74 -6.93 17.55
N ASP A 143 8.98 -7.99 17.86
CA ASP A 143 8.54 -8.98 16.88
C ASP A 143 7.41 -8.41 16.00
N THR A 144 6.46 -7.69 16.60
CA THR A 144 5.43 -6.94 15.89
C THR A 144 6.05 -5.85 15.02
N HIS A 145 7.01 -5.08 15.55
CA HIS A 145 7.71 -4.06 14.77
C HIS A 145 8.46 -4.69 13.59
N CYS A 146 9.16 -5.81 13.78
CA CYS A 146 9.85 -6.52 12.70
C CYS A 146 8.89 -6.96 11.59
N THR A 147 7.73 -7.51 11.97
CA THR A 147 6.69 -7.96 11.02
C THR A 147 6.11 -6.78 10.24
N ILE A 148 5.77 -5.68 10.92
CA ILE A 148 5.29 -4.45 10.25
C ILE A 148 6.35 -3.94 9.27
N GLN A 149 7.62 -3.90 9.66
CA GLN A 149 8.70 -3.47 8.78
C GLN A 149 8.86 -4.37 7.56
N GLN A 150 8.65 -5.69 7.68
CA GLN A 150 8.64 -6.60 6.52
C GLN A 150 7.51 -6.23 5.55
N TYR A 151 6.29 -5.98 6.04
CA TYR A 151 5.15 -5.56 5.22
C TYR A 151 5.40 -4.22 4.53
N LEU A 152 5.89 -3.22 5.26
CA LEU A 152 6.19 -1.90 4.69
C LEU A 152 7.28 -2.03 3.62
N LYS A 153 8.37 -2.74 3.90
CA LYS A 153 9.46 -2.94 2.93
C LYS A 153 9.01 -3.68 1.67
N PHE A 154 8.09 -4.63 1.79
CA PHE A 154 7.46 -5.28 0.65
C PHE A 154 6.73 -4.28 -0.24
N ILE A 155 5.92 -3.39 0.33
CA ILE A 155 5.21 -2.33 -0.41
C ILE A 155 6.19 -1.33 -1.03
N GLN A 156 7.24 -0.93 -0.31
CA GLN A 156 8.29 -0.05 -0.84
C GLN A 156 8.95 -0.62 -2.09
N LYS A 157 9.36 -1.89 -2.03
CA LYS A 157 9.99 -2.62 -3.14
C LYS A 157 9.06 -2.75 -4.33
N ARG A 158 7.78 -3.07 -4.10
CA ARG A 158 6.79 -3.19 -5.17
C ARG A 158 6.53 -1.83 -5.84
N ALA A 159 6.45 -0.76 -5.06
CA ALA A 159 6.29 0.59 -5.58
C ALA A 159 7.53 1.11 -6.33
N ALA A 160 8.74 0.70 -5.92
CA ALA A 160 9.99 1.02 -6.59
C ALA A 160 10.24 0.19 -7.87
N GLY A 161 9.56 -0.95 -8.00
CA GLY A 161 9.76 -1.88 -9.13
C GLY A 161 10.83 -2.95 -8.90
N ASP A 162 11.36 -3.06 -7.67
CA ASP A 162 12.32 -4.11 -7.28
C ASP A 162 11.69 -5.51 -7.31
N ILE A 163 10.37 -5.58 -7.06
CA ILE A 163 9.56 -6.78 -7.19
C ILE A 163 8.33 -6.48 -8.05
N LEU A 164 7.84 -7.50 -8.74
CA LEU A 164 6.71 -7.39 -9.65
C LEU A 164 5.40 -7.23 -8.89
N THR A 165 4.47 -6.51 -9.50
CA THR A 165 3.06 -6.64 -9.15
C THR A 165 2.54 -7.99 -9.63
N THR A 166 1.53 -8.54 -8.96
CA THR A 166 0.83 -9.77 -9.36
C THR A 166 0.44 -9.74 -10.84
N ALA A 167 -0.11 -8.61 -11.30
CA ALA A 167 -0.46 -8.43 -12.69
C ALA A 167 0.77 -8.55 -13.62
N SER A 168 1.89 -7.90 -13.30
CA SER A 168 3.11 -7.94 -14.12
C SER A 168 3.76 -9.31 -14.12
N TRP A 169 3.70 -10.01 -12.99
CA TRP A 169 4.15 -11.39 -12.86
C TRP A 169 3.30 -12.33 -13.73
N ILE A 170 1.97 -12.27 -13.65
CA ILE A 170 1.06 -13.08 -14.50
C ILE A 170 1.35 -12.85 -15.97
N ARG A 171 1.50 -11.59 -16.40
CA ARG A 171 1.86 -11.28 -17.79
C ARG A 171 3.19 -11.89 -18.19
N LYS A 172 4.22 -11.73 -17.37
CA LYS A 172 5.56 -12.29 -17.63
C LYS A 172 5.49 -13.82 -17.73
N TYR A 173 4.75 -14.47 -16.83
CA TYR A 173 4.52 -15.91 -16.83
C TYR A 173 3.90 -16.37 -18.15
N VAL A 174 2.74 -15.80 -18.51
CA VAL A 174 2.02 -16.14 -19.75
C VAL A 174 2.87 -15.89 -20.99
N THR A 175 3.56 -14.74 -21.09
CA THR A 175 4.35 -14.42 -22.28
C THR A 175 5.58 -15.30 -22.46
N ASN A 176 6.09 -15.89 -21.38
CA ASN A 176 7.24 -16.79 -21.40
C ASN A 176 6.82 -18.28 -21.44
N HIS A 177 5.52 -18.58 -21.45
CA HIS A 177 5.04 -19.94 -21.50
C HIS A 177 5.37 -20.58 -22.86
N PRO A 178 5.88 -21.83 -22.91
CA PRO A 178 6.25 -22.48 -24.18
C PRO A 178 5.13 -22.51 -25.22
N ASP A 179 3.89 -22.73 -24.76
CA ASP A 179 2.71 -22.79 -25.62
C ASP A 179 2.14 -21.42 -26.03
N TYR A 180 2.70 -20.32 -25.54
CA TYR A 180 2.19 -18.99 -25.87
C TYR A 180 2.61 -18.56 -27.27
N LYS A 181 1.60 -18.36 -28.14
CA LYS A 181 1.80 -18.10 -29.59
C LYS A 181 1.87 -16.61 -29.95
N ASN A 182 2.15 -15.73 -28.98
CA ASN A 182 2.17 -14.27 -29.18
C ASN A 182 0.88 -13.70 -29.81
N ASN A 183 -0.25 -14.36 -29.58
CA ASN A 183 -1.54 -14.04 -30.19
C ASN A 183 -2.55 -13.47 -29.19
N SER A 184 -2.11 -13.11 -27.98
CA SER A 184 -2.96 -12.64 -26.87
C SER A 184 -4.07 -13.62 -26.44
N LYS A 185 -3.92 -14.90 -26.77
CA LYS A 185 -4.82 -15.97 -26.30
C LYS A 185 -4.13 -16.81 -25.23
N ILE A 186 -4.86 -17.11 -24.17
CA ILE A 186 -4.45 -18.03 -23.11
C ILE A 186 -5.20 -19.34 -23.40
N SER A 187 -4.46 -20.42 -23.64
CA SER A 187 -5.04 -21.77 -23.80
C SER A 187 -5.23 -22.44 -22.44
N ASP A 188 -6.08 -23.47 -22.40
CA ASP A 188 -6.35 -24.24 -21.18
C ASP A 188 -5.06 -24.77 -20.52
N GLU A 189 -4.06 -25.18 -21.30
CA GLU A 189 -2.75 -25.60 -20.77
C GLU A 189 -2.02 -24.46 -20.03
N ILE A 190 -1.97 -23.26 -20.62
CA ILE A 190 -1.33 -22.07 -20.02
C ILE A 190 -2.05 -21.69 -18.73
N ASP A 191 -3.39 -21.72 -18.75
CA ASP A 191 -4.22 -21.39 -17.60
C ASP A 191 -4.02 -22.40 -16.45
N TYR A 192 -4.04 -23.71 -16.77
CA TYR A 192 -3.80 -24.77 -15.81
C TYR A 192 -2.42 -24.65 -15.15
N ASP A 193 -1.36 -24.46 -15.94
CA ASP A 193 0.00 -24.32 -15.42
C ASP A 193 0.18 -23.05 -14.58
N LEU A 194 -0.43 -21.94 -14.99
CA LEU A 194 -0.48 -20.71 -14.21
C LEU A 194 -1.15 -20.94 -12.84
N LEU A 195 -2.36 -21.51 -12.82
CA LEU A 195 -3.10 -21.75 -11.59
C LEU A 195 -2.40 -22.74 -10.66
N LYS A 196 -1.81 -23.80 -11.22
CA LYS A 196 -1.00 -24.76 -10.45
C LYS A 196 0.23 -24.09 -9.84
N THR A 197 0.88 -23.19 -10.59
CA THR A 197 2.02 -22.41 -10.08
C THR A 197 1.59 -21.46 -8.97
N VAL A 198 0.49 -20.74 -9.16
CA VAL A 198 -0.10 -19.83 -8.15
C VAL A 198 -0.42 -20.59 -6.86
N HIS A 199 -1.05 -21.77 -6.97
CA HIS A 199 -1.32 -22.63 -5.81
C HIS A 199 -0.02 -23.08 -5.12
N GLY A 200 0.99 -23.50 -5.88
CA GLY A 200 2.30 -23.85 -5.31
C GLY A 200 3.01 -22.70 -4.61
N ILE A 201 2.85 -21.45 -5.09
CA ILE A 201 3.37 -20.24 -4.43
C ILE A 201 2.61 -19.96 -3.13
N GLN A 202 1.28 -20.08 -3.15
CA GLN A 202 0.43 -19.86 -1.98
C GLN A 202 0.76 -20.83 -0.84
N GLU A 203 0.95 -22.11 -1.16
CA GLU A 203 1.33 -23.16 -0.19
C GLU A 203 2.81 -23.08 0.25
N GLY A 204 3.60 -22.17 -0.31
CA GLY A 204 5.03 -22.03 -0.01
C GLY A 204 5.91 -23.16 -0.58
N ILE A 205 5.36 -24.00 -1.46
CA ILE A 205 6.08 -25.09 -2.15
C ILE A 205 7.00 -24.51 -3.25
N ILE A 206 6.52 -23.48 -3.96
CA ILE A 206 7.26 -22.78 -5.01
C ILE A 206 7.72 -21.41 -4.49
N SER A 207 9.04 -21.22 -4.42
CA SER A 207 9.61 -19.91 -4.08
C SER A 207 9.51 -18.95 -5.28
N CYS A 208 9.03 -17.72 -5.04
CA CYS A 208 8.92 -16.69 -6.07
C CYS A 208 9.48 -15.34 -5.59
N PRO A 209 10.83 -15.17 -5.56
CA PRO A 209 11.45 -13.94 -5.07
C PRO A 209 11.14 -12.70 -5.92
N GLU A 210 10.83 -12.87 -7.20
CA GLU A 210 10.46 -11.77 -8.09
C GLU A 210 9.08 -11.18 -7.78
N LEU A 211 8.18 -11.95 -7.14
CA LEU A 211 6.85 -11.51 -6.73
C LEU A 211 6.83 -11.08 -5.25
N LEU A 212 7.49 -11.87 -4.40
CA LEU A 212 7.38 -11.81 -2.94
C LEU A 212 8.63 -11.24 -2.24
N GLY A 213 9.77 -11.18 -2.93
CA GLY A 213 11.07 -10.93 -2.32
C GLY A 213 11.59 -12.13 -1.51
N TYR A 214 12.64 -11.91 -0.72
CA TYR A 214 13.37 -12.97 -0.01
C TYR A 214 12.90 -13.22 1.44
N SER A 215 11.92 -12.46 1.97
CA SER A 215 11.50 -12.55 3.37
C SER A 215 10.00 -12.28 3.50
N THR A 216 9.20 -13.35 3.48
CA THR A 216 7.75 -13.31 3.66
C THR A 216 7.27 -13.90 4.99
N MET A 217 8.17 -14.44 5.82
CA MET A 217 7.78 -15.04 7.09
C MET A 217 7.60 -13.96 8.16
N SER A 218 6.35 -13.79 8.59
CA SER A 218 6.00 -13.03 9.78
C SER A 218 6.60 -13.66 11.04
N LYS A 219 7.02 -12.82 12.00
CA LYS A 219 7.52 -13.27 13.31
C LYS A 219 6.48 -13.14 14.42
N THR A 220 5.33 -12.53 14.16
CA THR A 220 4.25 -12.44 15.14
C THR A 220 3.64 -13.81 15.40
N LYS A 221 3.44 -14.13 16.68
CA LYS A 221 2.73 -15.33 17.13
C LYS A 221 1.22 -15.08 17.02
N GLU A 222 0.44 -16.11 16.68
CA GLU A 222 -1.04 -16.02 16.62
C GLU A 222 -1.70 -15.72 17.97
N SER A 223 -0.96 -15.87 19.08
CA SER A 223 -1.47 -15.59 20.42
C SER A 223 -1.68 -14.09 20.63
N ILE A 224 -2.92 -13.69 20.92
CA ILE A 224 -3.25 -12.35 21.42
C ILE A 224 -2.47 -12.12 22.72
N PRO A 225 -1.67 -11.04 22.85
CA PRO A 225 -0.98 -10.72 24.08
C PRO A 225 -1.95 -10.67 25.26
N THR A 226 -1.61 -11.29 26.38
CA THR A 226 -2.47 -11.42 27.57
C THR A 226 -2.94 -10.06 28.11
N ALA A 227 -2.25 -8.97 27.75
CA ALA A 227 -2.62 -7.59 28.05
C ALA A 227 -3.94 -7.16 27.36
N LEU A 228 -4.21 -7.60 26.13
CA LEU A 228 -5.44 -7.31 25.38
C LEU A 228 -6.61 -8.21 25.80
N THR A 229 -6.34 -9.32 26.48
CA THR A 229 -7.38 -10.24 26.98
C THR A 229 -8.12 -9.66 28.20
N LYS A 230 -7.53 -8.70 28.91
CA LYS A 230 -8.13 -8.08 30.11
C LYS A 230 -9.16 -6.99 29.82
N GLU A 231 -9.30 -6.54 28.57
CA GLU A 231 -10.32 -5.55 28.19
C GLU A 231 -11.63 -6.16 27.66
N ILE A 232 -11.75 -7.50 27.64
CA ILE A 232 -12.94 -8.23 27.11
C ILE A 232 -13.60 -9.09 28.21
N CYS A 233 -13.59 -8.65 29.45
CA CYS A 233 -14.42 -9.22 30.53
C CYS A 233 -15.18 -8.12 31.26
#